data_AF-A0A2E9R879-F1
#
_entry.id   AF-A0A2E9R879-F1
#
_cell.length_a   1.000
_cell.length_b   1.000
_cell.length_c   1.000
_cell.angle_alpha   90.00
_cell.angle_beta   90.00
_cell.angle_gamma   90.00
#
_symmetry.space_group_name_H-M   'P 1'
#
loop_
_entity.id
_entity.type
_entity.pdbx_description
1 polymer ?
#
loop_
_entity_poly.entity_id
_entity_poly.type
_entity_poly.pdbx_seq_one_letter_code
_entity_poly.pdbx_strand_id
1 'polypeptide(L)'
;MKGKGLLSGGLHFRGGFFIVGCVYLLYVSNSSTNGIGEGMFFRWIASGLALVGIVFSFHFTGCGNPSCKTTLDCPAGQYCVKESSQTSGVCEPRKEAAINDGGEEPTIKDEKEPVDDKTTTDDKNPTDDNNPVDDNNPVDEVKETVKDEPPPGPAPQAGELVINEILYSPPTGNDKGDANKDGTRDTYEDEFIEIVNVTDKDLYIAGVKITDDGGKVLFTVPEGVLLAAKQGLVVFGGGMAADTEVGTGKAHSKFGGSLVYITKNGSTSSRLSLTNSGKVIVLKAADDTELGKFEYGSGDCAGGKSESVTLNPDMTGTCILHSKADTVGGTLFSPGTRVGGLEFSKEPPKPEPTPEPSTETQTEASQGDGGTEATPEVAPEPVVEQPTGNAPAAGDLVINEVHADPDTTNGDANKDGTRETYNDEFIEIVNVSSKTLQLAGLELYSKTSKIHDFGALQLPPKGAVVIFGGGMSTDTEANTGNAHSKFGGAFVYTASSGKVSLANSSGTVSVKNAAGTELASFTYGTGACNAGDDQSVTLDPELTGTCVKHSTVTAANGALFSPGTKVDGTKF
;
A
#
# COMPACT_ATOMS: atom_id res chain seq x y z
N MET A 1 25.75 53.86 -8.11
CA MET A 1 25.46 55.30 -8.27
C MET A 1 24.36 55.47 -9.32
N LYS A 2 23.25 56.14 -8.94
CA LYS A 2 22.16 56.73 -9.77
C LYS A 2 21.42 55.76 -10.72
N GLY A 3 20.09 55.70 -10.81
CA GLY A 3 18.95 56.46 -10.28
C GLY A 3 17.72 55.95 -11.05
N LYS A 4 16.63 55.59 -10.35
CA LYS A 4 15.38 56.38 -10.18
C LYS A 4 14.39 56.36 -11.35
N GLY A 5 13.13 56.03 -11.01
CA GLY A 5 11.90 56.62 -11.55
C GLY A 5 10.97 55.61 -12.21
N LEU A 6 9.85 55.17 -11.59
CA LEU A 6 8.50 55.81 -11.58
C LEU A 6 7.91 55.94 -13.00
N LEU A 7 6.68 55.57 -13.36
CA LEU A 7 5.40 55.55 -12.62
C LEU A 7 4.30 54.84 -13.47
N SER A 8 3.31 54.30 -12.76
CA SER A 8 1.86 54.25 -13.07
C SER A 8 1.30 53.69 -14.38
N GLY A 9 0.40 52.72 -14.23
CA GLY A 9 -1.03 52.96 -14.51
C GLY A 9 -1.69 52.13 -15.61
N GLY A 10 -2.81 51.46 -15.26
CA GLY A 10 -3.90 51.22 -16.20
C GLY A 10 -4.33 49.76 -16.41
N LEU A 11 -5.28 49.31 -15.60
CA LEU A 11 -6.08 48.10 -15.74
C LEU A 11 -6.93 48.11 -17.03
N HIS A 12 -7.01 46.99 -17.75
CA HIS A 12 -8.22 46.58 -18.50
C HIS A 12 -8.22 45.06 -18.74
N PHE A 13 -9.23 44.39 -18.17
CA PHE A 13 -9.60 43.00 -18.44
C PHE A 13 -10.30 42.89 -19.80
N ARG A 14 -9.93 41.90 -20.63
CA ARG A 14 -10.84 41.19 -21.53
C ARG A 14 -10.38 39.73 -21.69
N GLY A 15 -11.32 38.82 -21.48
CA GLY A 15 -11.10 37.38 -21.40
C GLY A 15 -10.70 36.71 -22.72
N GLY A 16 -9.94 35.63 -22.59
CA GLY A 16 -9.65 34.68 -23.65
C GLY A 16 -10.17 33.30 -23.24
N PHE A 17 -11.13 32.80 -24.01
CA PHE A 17 -11.48 31.37 -24.05
C PHE A 17 -10.30 30.61 -24.67
N PHE A 18 -9.77 29.61 -23.99
CA PHE A 18 -8.86 28.61 -24.58
C PHE A 18 -9.69 27.44 -25.11
N ILE A 19 -9.73 27.27 -26.43
CA ILE A 19 -10.16 26.03 -27.07
C ILE A 19 -8.93 25.12 -27.14
N VAL A 20 -8.94 24.03 -26.36
CA VAL A 20 -7.95 22.95 -26.46
C VAL A 20 -8.37 22.04 -27.60
N GLY A 21 -7.67 22.12 -28.74
CA GLY A 21 -7.79 21.16 -29.83
C GLY A 21 -6.99 19.90 -29.54
N CYS A 22 -7.66 18.74 -29.51
CA CYS A 22 -7.01 17.42 -29.50
C CYS A 22 -6.31 17.16 -30.85
N VAL A 23 -5.01 16.88 -30.80
CA VAL A 23 -4.24 16.33 -31.93
C VAL A 23 -4.24 14.81 -31.79
N TYR A 24 -4.85 14.10 -32.74
CA TYR A 24 -4.69 12.64 -32.87
C TYR A 24 -3.49 12.35 -33.77
N LEU A 25 -2.49 11.62 -33.25
CA LEU A 25 -1.47 10.96 -34.05
C LEU A 25 -2.05 9.67 -34.63
N LEU A 26 -2.10 9.55 -35.95
CA LEU A 26 -2.35 8.30 -36.66
C LEU A 26 -1.07 7.46 -36.67
N TYR A 27 -1.11 6.29 -36.03
CA TYR A 27 -0.09 5.26 -36.16
C TYR A 27 -0.50 4.32 -37.30
N VAL A 28 0.23 4.37 -38.42
CA VAL A 28 0.08 3.40 -39.51
C VAL A 28 1.09 2.29 -39.28
N SER A 29 0.59 1.11 -38.88
CA SER A 29 1.36 -0.14 -38.94
C SER A 29 1.37 -0.63 -40.38
N ASN A 30 2.55 -0.77 -40.98
CA ASN A 30 2.70 -1.44 -42.26
C ASN A 30 3.61 -2.67 -42.10
N SER A 31 3.11 -3.81 -42.55
CA SER A 31 3.78 -5.10 -42.49
C SER A 31 4.28 -5.51 -43.89
N SER A 32 5.39 -6.25 -43.88
CA SER A 32 5.96 -7.07 -44.95
C SER A 32 7.00 -6.47 -45.93
N THR A 33 8.23 -6.96 -45.71
CA THR A 33 9.18 -7.60 -46.65
C THR A 33 9.86 -6.84 -47.81
N ASN A 34 11.20 -7.00 -47.78
CA ASN A 34 12.17 -7.16 -48.87
C ASN A 34 12.66 -5.94 -49.67
N GLY A 35 13.98 -5.73 -49.56
CA GLY A 35 14.83 -5.50 -50.74
C GLY A 35 15.55 -4.16 -50.81
N ILE A 36 16.88 -4.23 -50.62
CA ILE A 36 17.96 -3.54 -51.34
C ILE A 36 17.84 -2.04 -51.69
N GLY A 37 18.88 -1.27 -51.35
CA GLY A 37 19.26 -0.08 -52.13
C GLY A 37 19.75 1.09 -51.31
N GLU A 38 20.99 1.48 -51.60
CA GLU A 38 21.75 2.60 -51.06
C GLU A 38 21.07 3.98 -51.18
N GLY A 39 21.49 4.91 -50.32
CA GLY A 39 21.85 6.25 -50.80
C GLY A 39 20.83 7.38 -50.66
N MET A 40 21.13 8.23 -49.66
CA MET A 40 21.38 9.66 -49.85
C MET A 40 20.21 10.69 -49.99
N PHE A 41 20.37 11.73 -49.16
CA PHE A 41 19.96 13.13 -49.30
C PHE A 41 18.52 13.58 -48.98
N PHE A 42 18.36 14.03 -47.73
CA PHE A 42 17.44 15.09 -47.32
C PHE A 42 17.81 16.44 -47.98
N ARG A 43 16.88 17.08 -48.68
CA ARG A 43 16.85 18.55 -48.82
C ARG A 43 15.41 19.05 -48.71
N TRP A 44 15.18 19.83 -47.65
CA TRP A 44 14.04 20.71 -47.44
C TRP A 44 14.01 21.82 -48.49
N ILE A 45 12.85 22.04 -49.13
CA ILE A 45 12.40 23.38 -49.54
C ILE A 45 10.89 23.49 -49.28
N ALA A 46 10.55 24.43 -48.40
CA ALA A 46 9.21 24.90 -48.12
C ALA A 46 8.64 25.67 -49.32
N SER A 47 7.32 25.60 -49.54
CA SER A 47 6.48 26.74 -49.98
C SER A 47 5.02 26.33 -50.14
N GLY A 48 4.12 27.16 -49.60
CA GLY A 48 2.82 27.40 -50.22
C GLY A 48 1.59 26.86 -49.49
N LEU A 49 1.13 27.60 -48.47
CA LEU A 49 -0.30 27.57 -48.08
C LEU A 49 -1.13 28.22 -49.21
N ALA A 50 -2.10 27.49 -49.72
CA ALA A 50 -3.27 28.05 -50.40
C ALA A 50 -4.52 27.54 -49.67
N LEU A 51 -5.23 28.46 -49.03
CA LEU A 51 -6.52 28.23 -48.39
C LEU A 51 -7.59 28.05 -49.49
N VAL A 52 -8.23 26.88 -49.55
CA VAL A 52 -9.48 26.67 -50.28
C VAL A 52 -10.53 26.24 -49.28
N GLY A 53 -11.49 27.12 -49.00
CA GLY A 53 -12.64 26.82 -48.16
C GLY A 53 -13.61 25.91 -48.90
N ILE A 54 -13.86 24.73 -48.34
CA ILE A 54 -14.98 23.87 -48.72
C ILE A 54 -15.81 23.65 -47.45
N VAL A 55 -17.04 24.17 -47.47
CA VAL A 55 -18.06 23.91 -46.46
C VAL A 55 -18.64 22.53 -46.76
N PHE A 56 -18.31 21.53 -45.94
CA PHE A 56 -19.04 20.26 -45.90
C PHE A 56 -20.07 20.31 -44.78
N SER A 57 -21.35 20.32 -45.15
CA SER A 57 -22.45 19.99 -44.23
C SER A 57 -22.43 18.48 -43.99
N PHE A 58 -21.97 18.05 -42.82
CA PHE A 58 -22.15 16.67 -42.37
C PHE A 58 -23.50 16.53 -41.66
N HIS A 59 -24.36 15.67 -42.20
CA HIS A 59 -25.50 15.10 -41.47
C HIS A 59 -24.94 14.15 -40.40
N PHE A 60 -25.25 14.41 -39.13
CA PHE A 60 -25.00 13.45 -38.05
C PHE A 60 -25.89 12.23 -38.27
N THR A 61 -25.33 11.17 -38.85
CA THR A 61 -25.86 9.82 -38.66
C THR A 61 -25.39 9.36 -37.29
N GLY A 62 -26.35 8.98 -36.43
CA GLY A 62 -26.12 8.70 -35.02
C GLY A 62 -24.99 7.70 -34.78
N CYS A 63 -24.26 7.90 -33.68
CA CYS A 63 -23.29 6.95 -33.16
C CYS A 63 -23.95 5.56 -33.09
N GLY A 64 -23.42 4.59 -33.84
CA GLY A 64 -23.77 3.19 -33.59
C GLY A 64 -23.43 2.85 -32.14
N ASN A 65 -24.30 2.10 -31.46
CA ASN A 65 -24.09 1.71 -30.07
C ASN A 65 -22.69 1.06 -29.90
N PRO A 66 -21.91 1.44 -28.88
CA PRO A 66 -20.58 0.89 -28.68
C PRO A 66 -20.67 -0.62 -28.43
N SER A 67 -19.79 -1.37 -29.10
CA SER A 67 -19.58 -2.79 -28.81
C SER A 67 -18.99 -2.92 -27.40
N CYS A 68 -19.54 -3.81 -26.58
CA CYS A 68 -19.12 -4.04 -25.19
C CYS A 68 -18.65 -5.48 -25.00
N LYS A 69 -17.84 -5.75 -23.98
CA LYS A 69 -17.56 -7.12 -23.50
C LYS A 69 -18.24 -7.38 -22.16
N THR A 70 -18.36 -6.34 -21.34
CA THR A 70 -19.01 -6.34 -20.04
C THR A 70 -19.87 -5.09 -19.89
N THR A 71 -20.77 -5.08 -18.89
CA THR A 71 -21.62 -3.92 -18.58
C THR A 71 -20.82 -2.67 -18.20
N LEU A 72 -19.57 -2.81 -17.74
CA LEU A 72 -18.70 -1.67 -17.42
C LEU A 72 -18.22 -0.92 -18.66
N ASP A 73 -18.28 -1.55 -19.84
CA ASP A 73 -17.93 -0.91 -21.12
C ASP A 73 -19.07 0.00 -21.63
N CYS A 74 -20.23 -0.02 -20.96
CA CYS A 74 -21.41 0.73 -21.37
C CYS A 74 -21.55 2.08 -20.62
N PRO A 75 -22.10 3.11 -21.29
CA PRO A 75 -22.47 4.36 -20.64
C PRO A 75 -23.45 4.15 -19.46
N ALA A 76 -23.46 5.08 -18.52
CA ALA A 76 -24.34 5.03 -17.35
C ALA A 76 -25.82 4.86 -17.76
N GLY A 77 -26.51 3.92 -17.11
CA GLY A 77 -27.92 3.57 -17.41
C GLY A 77 -28.12 2.48 -18.48
N GLN A 78 -27.03 1.93 -19.03
CA GLN A 78 -27.07 0.84 -20.00
C GLN A 78 -26.37 -0.42 -19.46
N TYR A 79 -26.61 -1.57 -20.10
CA TYR A 79 -25.93 -2.83 -19.80
C TYR A 79 -25.57 -3.58 -21.07
N CYS A 80 -24.56 -4.44 -20.98
CA CYS A 80 -24.05 -5.16 -22.14
C CYS A 80 -24.91 -6.39 -22.40
N VAL A 81 -25.60 -6.42 -23.54
CA VAL A 81 -26.41 -7.56 -23.99
C VAL A 81 -25.60 -8.37 -24.98
N LYS A 82 -25.47 -9.68 -24.71
CA LYS A 82 -24.63 -10.60 -25.49
C LYS A 82 -25.41 -11.88 -25.79
N GLU A 83 -25.43 -12.29 -27.06
CA GLU A 83 -25.90 -13.63 -27.41
C GLU A 83 -24.86 -14.69 -27.04
N SER A 84 -25.31 -15.86 -26.62
CA SER A 84 -24.50 -16.93 -26.02
C SER A 84 -23.33 -17.43 -26.89
N SER A 85 -23.27 -17.08 -28.18
CA SER A 85 -22.22 -17.49 -29.12
C SER A 85 -21.21 -16.39 -29.50
N GLN A 86 -21.40 -15.14 -29.08
CA GLN A 86 -20.53 -14.03 -29.50
C GLN A 86 -19.39 -13.78 -28.50
N THR A 87 -18.38 -12.96 -28.84
CA THR A 87 -17.31 -12.52 -27.91
C THR A 87 -17.42 -11.05 -27.51
N SER A 88 -18.37 -10.33 -28.12
CA SER A 88 -18.73 -8.94 -27.82
C SER A 88 -20.25 -8.79 -27.92
N GLY A 89 -20.84 -7.91 -27.11
CA GLY A 89 -22.25 -7.55 -27.09
C GLY A 89 -22.47 -6.08 -27.47
N VAL A 90 -23.70 -5.61 -27.31
CA VAL A 90 -24.10 -4.22 -27.57
C VAL A 90 -24.71 -3.62 -26.31
N CYS A 91 -24.41 -2.34 -26.03
CA CYS A 91 -25.00 -1.64 -24.91
C CYS A 91 -26.48 -1.32 -25.17
N GLU A 92 -27.35 -1.80 -24.28
CA GLU A 92 -28.78 -1.50 -24.31
C GLU A 92 -29.22 -0.76 -23.03
N PRO A 93 -30.14 0.21 -23.11
CA PRO A 93 -30.74 0.82 -21.92
C PRO A 93 -31.55 -0.21 -21.13
N ARG A 94 -31.54 -0.10 -19.79
CA ARG A 94 -32.40 -0.94 -18.94
C ARG A 94 -33.87 -0.73 -19.31
N LYS A 95 -34.54 -1.78 -19.77
CA LYS A 95 -36.01 -1.82 -19.76
C LYS A 95 -36.43 -2.08 -18.32
N GLU A 96 -37.17 -1.16 -17.74
CA GLU A 96 -37.89 -1.39 -16.48
C GLU A 96 -38.80 -2.61 -16.67
N ALA A 97 -38.55 -3.67 -15.89
CA ALA A 97 -39.36 -4.86 -15.93
C ALA A 97 -40.71 -4.55 -15.26
N ALA A 98 -41.80 -4.68 -16.01
CA ALA A 98 -43.13 -4.78 -15.44
C ALA A 98 -43.16 -6.03 -14.52
N ILE A 99 -43.21 -5.82 -13.22
CA ILE A 99 -43.42 -6.91 -12.25
C ILE A 99 -44.93 -7.09 -12.11
N ASN A 100 -45.43 -8.20 -12.67
CA ASN A 100 -46.73 -8.75 -12.28
C ASN A 100 -46.59 -9.35 -10.88
N ASP A 101 -47.46 -8.89 -9.99
CA ASP A 101 -47.65 -9.39 -8.63
C ASP A 101 -48.26 -10.80 -8.63
N GLY A 102 -47.87 -11.64 -7.66
CA GLY A 102 -48.45 -12.96 -7.41
C GLY A 102 -47.43 -14.07 -7.17
N GLY A 103 -47.25 -14.46 -5.89
CA GLY A 103 -46.42 -15.58 -5.47
C GLY A 103 -47.10 -16.95 -5.52
N GLU A 104 -46.31 -18.01 -5.39
CA GLU A 104 -46.46 -19.12 -4.42
C GLU A 104 -45.33 -20.17 -4.57
N GLU A 105 -45.07 -20.88 -3.47
CA GLU A 105 -44.01 -21.86 -3.18
C GLU A 105 -44.18 -23.20 -3.96
N PRO A 106 -43.10 -24.00 -4.24
CA PRO A 106 -43.24 -25.15 -5.12
C PRO A 106 -43.73 -26.41 -4.38
N THR A 107 -44.76 -27.06 -4.91
CA THR A 107 -45.08 -28.46 -4.62
C THR A 107 -45.02 -29.32 -5.88
N ILE A 108 -44.45 -30.51 -5.72
CA ILE A 108 -44.28 -31.57 -6.72
C ILE A 108 -45.62 -32.27 -6.97
N LYS A 109 -46.00 -32.50 -8.23
CA LYS A 109 -46.41 -33.81 -8.78
C LYS A 109 -46.87 -33.80 -10.24
N ASP A 110 -46.71 -34.99 -10.80
CA ASP A 110 -46.87 -35.46 -12.17
C ASP A 110 -48.23 -35.26 -12.86
N GLU A 111 -48.12 -35.41 -14.19
CA GLU A 111 -49.05 -36.01 -15.15
C GLU A 111 -50.14 -35.17 -15.83
N LYS A 112 -50.09 -35.32 -17.17
CA LYS A 112 -51.15 -35.28 -18.18
C LYS A 112 -51.50 -33.95 -18.88
N GLU A 113 -51.06 -33.90 -20.13
CA GLU A 113 -51.83 -33.47 -21.33
C GLU A 113 -53.35 -33.74 -21.21
N PRO A 114 -54.27 -33.03 -21.92
CA PRO A 114 -54.07 -32.60 -23.31
C PRO A 114 -54.77 -31.31 -23.80
N VAL A 115 -54.24 -30.76 -24.91
CA VAL A 115 -54.95 -30.41 -26.17
C VAL A 115 -55.86 -29.16 -26.29
N ASP A 116 -55.73 -28.57 -27.50
CA ASP A 116 -56.57 -27.62 -28.26
C ASP A 116 -56.52 -26.14 -27.90
N ASP A 117 -56.66 -25.19 -28.83
CA ASP A 117 -56.50 -25.10 -30.28
C ASP A 117 -56.61 -23.59 -30.55
N LYS A 118 -55.99 -23.15 -31.64
CA LYS A 118 -56.05 -21.83 -32.28
C LYS A 118 -57.41 -21.15 -32.23
N THR A 119 -57.42 -19.81 -32.26
CA THR A 119 -57.92 -18.96 -33.37
C THR A 119 -57.97 -17.48 -32.94
N THR A 120 -57.13 -16.61 -33.52
CA THR A 120 -57.34 -15.73 -34.70
C THR A 120 -58.16 -14.44 -34.48
N THR A 121 -57.49 -13.33 -34.84
CA THR A 121 -57.94 -12.22 -35.72
C THR A 121 -58.88 -11.10 -35.24
N ASP A 122 -58.33 -9.90 -35.41
CA ASP A 122 -58.85 -8.75 -36.16
C ASP A 122 -59.75 -7.68 -35.53
N ASP A 123 -59.22 -6.46 -35.71
CA ASP A 123 -59.85 -5.25 -36.25
C ASP A 123 -60.65 -4.26 -35.35
N LYS A 124 -60.09 -3.04 -35.36
CA LYS A 124 -60.72 -1.72 -35.63
C LYS A 124 -61.48 -0.97 -34.52
N ASN A 125 -60.85 0.16 -34.17
CA ASN A 125 -61.39 1.44 -33.67
C ASN A 125 -62.65 1.91 -34.44
N PRO A 126 -63.62 2.62 -33.81
CA PRO A 126 -63.66 4.09 -33.96
C PRO A 126 -64.27 4.91 -32.78
N THR A 127 -63.74 6.14 -32.60
CA THR A 127 -64.33 7.47 -32.26
C THR A 127 -65.64 7.58 -31.46
N ASP A 128 -65.71 8.50 -30.47
CA ASP A 128 -66.48 9.78 -30.52
C ASP A 128 -66.45 10.53 -29.15
N ASP A 129 -66.65 11.84 -29.27
CA ASP A 129 -66.43 12.98 -28.39
C ASP A 129 -67.25 13.04 -27.07
N ASN A 130 -66.71 13.74 -26.07
CA ASN A 130 -67.37 14.85 -25.35
C ASN A 130 -66.47 15.45 -24.24
N ASN A 131 -66.23 16.76 -24.31
CA ASN A 131 -65.71 17.63 -23.24
C ASN A 131 -66.88 18.49 -22.71
N PRO A 132 -66.99 18.80 -21.40
CA PRO A 132 -66.55 20.12 -20.96
C PRO A 132 -65.96 20.20 -19.51
N VAL A 133 -64.74 20.74 -19.44
CA VAL A 133 -64.12 21.70 -18.49
C VAL A 133 -64.87 22.03 -17.18
N ASP A 134 -64.24 21.81 -16.01
CA ASP A 134 -63.95 22.85 -14.99
C ASP A 134 -63.01 22.32 -13.90
N ASP A 135 -62.21 23.24 -13.38
CA ASP A 135 -61.11 23.12 -12.44
C ASP A 135 -61.50 22.56 -11.06
N ASN A 136 -60.47 22.07 -10.36
CA ASN A 136 -60.35 21.72 -8.92
C ASN A 136 -60.30 20.23 -8.56
N ASN A 137 -59.12 19.62 -8.64
CA ASN A 137 -58.58 18.82 -7.53
C ASN A 137 -57.05 18.66 -7.71
N PRO A 138 -56.26 18.65 -6.62
CA PRO A 138 -54.84 18.90 -6.66
C PRO A 138 -54.10 17.77 -7.36
N VAL A 139 -52.97 18.14 -7.95
CA VAL A 139 -51.93 17.21 -8.38
C VAL A 139 -51.48 16.47 -7.11
N ASP A 140 -52.04 15.29 -6.86
CA ASP A 140 -51.42 14.32 -5.96
C ASP A 140 -50.15 13.88 -6.68
N GLU A 141 -49.10 14.64 -6.44
CA GLU A 141 -47.72 14.24 -6.64
C GLU A 141 -47.55 12.95 -5.83
N VAL A 142 -47.80 11.81 -6.48
CA VAL A 142 -47.37 10.52 -5.95
C VAL A 142 -45.85 10.58 -5.99
N LYS A 143 -45.29 11.15 -4.94
CA LYS A 143 -43.92 10.94 -4.52
C LYS A 143 -43.85 9.44 -4.28
N GLU A 144 -43.48 8.69 -5.32
CA GLU A 144 -42.99 7.34 -5.14
C GLU A 144 -41.80 7.46 -4.20
N THR A 145 -42.10 7.23 -2.94
CA THR A 145 -41.10 6.99 -1.92
C THR A 145 -40.58 5.61 -2.25
N VAL A 146 -39.56 5.58 -3.12
CA VAL A 146 -38.58 4.51 -3.12
C VAL A 146 -38.23 4.32 -1.65
N LYS A 147 -38.62 3.18 -1.09
CA LYS A 147 -38.22 2.85 0.28
C LYS A 147 -36.72 2.67 0.21
N ASP A 148 -35.99 3.74 0.54
CA ASP A 148 -34.57 3.70 0.79
C ASP A 148 -34.35 2.61 1.82
N GLU A 149 -33.76 1.49 1.38
CA GLU A 149 -33.24 0.52 2.33
C GLU A 149 -32.27 1.29 3.23
N PRO A 150 -32.45 1.27 4.56
CA PRO A 150 -31.60 2.04 5.44
C PRO A 150 -30.16 1.63 5.19
N PRO A 151 -29.21 2.58 5.18
CA PRO A 151 -27.82 2.28 4.89
C PRO A 151 -27.32 1.17 5.82
N PRO A 152 -26.44 0.27 5.34
CA PRO A 152 -26.01 -0.91 6.09
C PRO A 152 -25.19 -0.58 7.35
N GLY A 153 -24.90 0.70 7.61
CA GLY A 153 -24.25 1.20 8.81
C GLY A 153 -24.48 2.70 9.01
N PRO A 154 -24.04 3.26 10.16
CA PRO A 154 -24.11 4.69 10.40
C PRO A 154 -23.20 5.47 9.43
N ALA A 155 -23.67 6.63 8.98
CA ALA A 155 -22.84 7.57 8.24
C ALA A 155 -21.74 8.15 9.15
N PRO A 156 -20.56 8.48 8.60
CA PRO A 156 -19.47 9.09 9.37
C PRO A 156 -19.83 10.47 9.89
N GLN A 157 -19.41 10.78 11.11
CA GLN A 157 -19.45 12.11 11.71
C GLN A 157 -18.08 12.79 11.62
N ALA A 158 -18.05 14.10 11.88
CA ALA A 158 -16.81 14.86 11.88
C ALA A 158 -15.80 14.27 12.89
N GLY A 159 -14.57 14.02 12.43
CA GLY A 159 -13.49 13.41 13.21
C GLY A 159 -13.52 11.87 13.28
N GLU A 160 -14.54 11.18 12.76
CA GLU A 160 -14.57 9.71 12.73
C GLU A 160 -13.74 9.12 11.57
N LEU A 161 -13.52 9.91 10.52
CA LEU A 161 -12.60 9.62 9.43
C LEU A 161 -11.43 10.61 9.48
N VAL A 162 -10.21 10.11 9.42
CA VAL A 162 -8.99 10.95 9.36
C VAL A 162 -8.22 10.65 8.10
N ILE A 163 -7.62 11.67 7.50
CA ILE A 163 -6.61 11.47 6.46
C ILE A 163 -5.31 11.15 7.20
N ASN A 164 -4.81 9.94 7.04
CA ASN A 164 -3.64 9.46 7.77
C ASN A 164 -2.35 9.77 7.02
N GLU A 165 -2.33 9.51 5.71
CA GLU A 165 -1.13 9.63 4.90
C GLU A 165 -1.45 10.21 3.51
N ILE A 166 -0.54 11.04 2.98
CA ILE A 166 -0.61 11.57 1.61
C ILE A 166 0.76 11.46 0.95
N LEU A 167 0.83 10.76 -0.18
CA LEU A 167 1.98 10.79 -1.08
C LEU A 167 1.68 11.73 -2.25
N TYR A 168 2.30 12.92 -2.23
CA TYR A 168 2.14 13.95 -3.25
C TYR A 168 3.29 14.01 -4.26
N SER A 169 4.40 13.34 -3.99
CA SER A 169 5.57 13.32 -4.86
C SER A 169 6.26 11.96 -4.75
N PRO A 170 5.79 10.96 -5.52
CA PRO A 170 6.37 9.62 -5.51
C PRO A 170 7.90 9.67 -5.71
N PRO A 171 8.70 8.93 -4.90
CA PRO A 171 10.15 8.90 -5.03
C PRO A 171 10.65 8.57 -6.44
N THR A 172 11.83 9.07 -6.80
CA THR A 172 12.47 8.80 -8.09
C THR A 172 13.52 7.69 -7.99
N GLY A 173 13.77 6.97 -9.09
CA GLY A 173 14.70 5.83 -9.16
C GLY A 173 13.97 4.47 -9.17
N ASN A 174 14.53 3.48 -9.88
CA ASN A 174 13.97 2.14 -10.17
C ASN A 174 13.00 1.64 -9.07
N ASP A 175 11.70 1.70 -9.37
CA ASP A 175 10.52 1.23 -8.62
C ASP A 175 10.34 1.71 -7.17
N LYS A 176 11.25 2.54 -6.63
CA LYS A 176 11.16 3.08 -5.26
C LYS A 176 9.94 3.96 -5.01
N GLY A 177 9.29 4.42 -6.06
CA GLY A 177 8.08 5.23 -6.00
C GLY A 177 6.85 4.55 -6.57
N ASP A 178 6.91 3.25 -6.90
CA ASP A 178 5.74 2.45 -7.26
C ASP A 178 4.93 2.15 -5.99
N ALA A 179 4.16 3.13 -5.53
CA ALA A 179 3.40 3.05 -4.31
C ALA A 179 2.16 2.16 -4.48
N ASN A 180 1.61 2.11 -5.70
CA ASN A 180 0.42 1.31 -6.01
C ASN A 180 0.76 -0.16 -6.36
N LYS A 181 2.05 -0.51 -6.41
CA LYS A 181 2.57 -1.86 -6.63
C LYS A 181 2.05 -2.50 -7.92
N ASP A 182 1.85 -1.70 -8.96
CA ASP A 182 1.44 -2.19 -10.28
C ASP A 182 2.61 -2.57 -11.19
N GLY A 183 3.84 -2.40 -10.69
CA GLY A 183 5.08 -2.73 -11.37
C GLY A 183 5.64 -1.58 -12.19
N THR A 184 5.00 -0.40 -12.19
CA THR A 184 5.48 0.79 -12.89
C THR A 184 5.42 2.01 -12.01
N ARG A 185 6.59 2.58 -11.70
CA ARG A 185 6.64 3.90 -11.06
C ARG A 185 6.19 5.00 -12.03
N ASP A 186 5.07 5.63 -11.75
CA ASP A 186 4.51 6.81 -12.42
C ASP A 186 4.41 8.01 -11.46
N THR A 187 4.59 9.23 -11.97
CA THR A 187 4.61 10.43 -11.10
C THR A 187 3.23 10.77 -10.55
N TYR A 188 2.17 10.30 -11.20
CA TYR A 188 0.80 10.65 -10.92
C TYR A 188 -0.05 9.46 -10.50
N GLU A 189 0.20 8.27 -11.04
CA GLU A 189 -0.59 7.07 -10.69
C GLU A 189 -0.23 6.55 -9.29
N ASP A 190 1.01 6.78 -8.85
CA ASP A 190 1.49 6.43 -7.51
C ASP A 190 1.22 7.48 -6.43
N GLU A 191 0.69 8.65 -6.80
CA GLU A 191 0.16 9.57 -5.80
C GLU A 191 -0.98 8.87 -5.04
N PHE A 192 -1.09 9.09 -3.73
CA PHE A 192 -2.22 8.56 -2.98
C PHE A 192 -2.68 9.45 -1.82
N ILE A 193 -3.92 9.22 -1.41
CA ILE A 193 -4.52 9.73 -0.18
C ILE A 193 -5.06 8.53 0.60
N GLU A 194 -4.68 8.43 1.87
CA GLU A 194 -5.14 7.38 2.78
C GLU A 194 -6.08 7.96 3.85
N ILE A 195 -7.22 7.32 4.03
CA ILE A 195 -8.23 7.65 5.03
C ILE A 195 -8.39 6.46 5.98
N VAL A 196 -8.51 6.71 7.27
CA VAL A 196 -8.72 5.66 8.28
C VAL A 196 -10.00 5.93 9.08
N ASN A 197 -10.80 4.89 9.28
CA ASN A 197 -11.88 4.90 10.26
C ASN A 197 -11.27 4.77 11.67
N VAL A 198 -11.24 5.86 12.43
CA VAL A 198 -10.61 5.85 13.77
C VAL A 198 -11.53 5.37 14.87
N THR A 199 -12.75 4.96 14.55
CA THR A 199 -13.75 4.49 15.52
C THR A 199 -13.65 2.97 15.75
N ASP A 200 -14.40 2.50 16.74
CA ASP A 200 -14.51 1.06 17.07
C ASP A 200 -15.78 0.43 16.45
N LYS A 201 -16.36 1.08 15.43
CA LYS A 201 -17.55 0.63 14.69
C LYS A 201 -17.36 0.75 13.19
N ASP A 202 -18.09 -0.04 12.43
CA ASP A 202 -18.12 0.05 10.98
C ASP A 202 -18.88 1.32 10.55
N LEU A 203 -18.38 2.00 9.52
CA LEU A 203 -18.96 3.22 8.97
C LEU A 203 -19.41 3.00 7.53
N TYR A 204 -20.65 3.39 7.22
CA TYR A 204 -21.13 3.43 5.84
C TYR A 204 -20.66 4.73 5.19
N ILE A 205 -19.66 4.64 4.33
CA ILE A 205 -18.93 5.80 3.79
C ILE A 205 -19.29 6.09 2.33
N ALA A 206 -20.34 5.48 1.79
CA ALA A 206 -20.83 5.79 0.45
C ALA A 206 -21.10 7.29 0.28
N GLY A 207 -20.68 7.84 -0.85
CA GLY A 207 -20.85 9.26 -1.16
C GLY A 207 -19.92 10.21 -0.43
N VAL A 208 -19.05 9.73 0.49
CA VAL A 208 -17.97 10.55 1.05
C VAL A 208 -17.07 11.05 -0.08
N LYS A 209 -16.76 12.34 -0.06
CA LYS A 209 -15.96 13.03 -1.08
C LYS A 209 -14.61 13.42 -0.49
N ILE A 210 -13.56 13.18 -1.27
CA ILE A 210 -12.25 13.78 -1.06
C ILE A 210 -12.17 14.99 -1.97
N THR A 211 -12.00 16.18 -1.41
CA THR A 211 -11.90 17.42 -2.18
C THR A 211 -10.62 18.18 -1.85
N ASP A 212 -10.25 19.13 -2.70
CA ASP A 212 -9.36 20.21 -2.24
C ASP A 212 -10.12 21.35 -1.57
N ASP A 213 -9.38 22.34 -1.07
CA ASP A 213 -9.90 23.58 -0.47
C ASP A 213 -10.65 24.47 -1.46
N GLY A 214 -10.36 24.34 -2.76
CA GLY A 214 -11.14 24.96 -3.83
C GLY A 214 -12.49 24.29 -4.07
N GLY A 215 -12.77 23.15 -3.42
CA GLY A 215 -13.99 22.36 -3.59
C GLY A 215 -13.97 21.44 -4.80
N LYS A 216 -12.83 21.27 -5.49
CA LYS A 216 -12.69 20.28 -6.56
C LYS A 216 -12.78 18.89 -5.94
N VAL A 217 -13.74 18.09 -6.40
CA VAL A 217 -13.84 16.67 -6.02
C VAL A 217 -12.71 15.89 -6.71
N LEU A 218 -11.89 15.24 -5.91
CA LEU A 218 -10.79 14.38 -6.34
C LEU A 218 -11.27 12.93 -6.44
N PHE A 219 -12.10 12.51 -5.49
CA PHE A 219 -12.68 11.16 -5.44
C PHE A 219 -14.03 11.19 -4.72
N THR A 220 -14.93 10.29 -5.09
CA THR A 220 -16.19 10.02 -4.39
C THR A 220 -16.28 8.53 -4.14
N VAL A 221 -16.45 8.15 -2.88
CA VAL A 221 -16.58 6.75 -2.49
C VAL A 221 -17.86 6.17 -3.11
N PRO A 222 -17.78 5.02 -3.82
CA PRO A 222 -18.95 4.39 -4.43
C PRO A 222 -20.03 3.99 -3.43
N GLU A 223 -21.22 3.70 -3.97
CA GLU A 223 -22.31 3.11 -3.19
C GLU A 223 -21.94 1.75 -2.59
N GLY A 224 -22.55 1.40 -1.47
CA GLY A 224 -22.38 0.08 -0.84
C GLY A 224 -21.09 -0.10 -0.05
N VAL A 225 -20.26 0.94 0.10
CA VAL A 225 -18.96 0.82 0.79
C VAL A 225 -19.11 0.98 2.30
N LEU A 226 -18.76 -0.09 3.01
CA LEU A 226 -18.62 -0.12 4.46
C LEU A 226 -17.12 -0.16 4.82
N LEU A 227 -16.66 0.77 5.63
CA LEU A 227 -15.30 0.80 6.14
C LEU A 227 -15.29 0.29 7.57
N ALA A 228 -14.68 -0.86 7.81
CA ALA A 228 -14.71 -1.51 9.11
C ALA A 228 -14.01 -0.67 10.19
N ALA A 229 -14.31 -0.96 11.46
CA ALA A 229 -13.61 -0.36 12.59
C ALA A 229 -12.08 -0.45 12.41
N LYS A 230 -11.38 0.69 12.55
CA LYS A 230 -9.92 0.78 12.37
C LYS A 230 -9.41 0.32 11.00
N GLN A 231 -10.23 0.28 9.96
CA GLN A 231 -9.78 -0.06 8.61
C GLN A 231 -9.37 1.20 7.82
N GLY A 232 -8.37 1.05 6.95
CA GLY A 232 -7.95 2.08 6.00
C GLY A 232 -8.67 1.98 4.65
N LEU A 233 -8.72 3.11 3.94
CA LEU A 233 -9.08 3.22 2.53
C LEU A 233 -7.99 4.04 1.85
N VAL A 234 -7.38 3.48 0.81
CA VAL A 234 -6.35 4.13 -0.01
C VAL A 234 -6.95 4.48 -1.37
N VAL A 235 -6.77 5.72 -1.80
CA VAL A 235 -7.08 6.16 -3.16
C VAL A 235 -5.79 6.52 -3.87
N PHE A 236 -5.43 5.74 -4.90
CA PHE A 236 -4.31 6.03 -5.79
C PHE A 236 -4.72 6.89 -6.98
N GLY A 237 -3.76 7.59 -7.59
CA GLY A 237 -3.98 8.47 -8.74
C GLY A 237 -4.24 7.77 -10.07
N GLY A 238 -4.06 6.45 -10.13
CA GLY A 238 -4.32 5.63 -11.32
C GLY A 238 -3.65 4.26 -11.23
N GLY A 239 -3.36 3.67 -12.39
CA GLY A 239 -2.65 2.40 -12.48
C GLY A 239 -3.50 1.19 -12.09
N MET A 240 -2.83 0.09 -11.73
CA MET A 240 -3.43 -1.14 -11.19
C MET A 240 -4.54 -1.80 -12.04
N ALA A 241 -4.59 -1.56 -13.36
CA ALA A 241 -5.69 -2.04 -14.21
C ALA A 241 -5.85 -3.58 -14.27
N ALA A 242 -4.78 -4.32 -13.93
CA ALA A 242 -4.78 -5.78 -13.86
C ALA A 242 -5.16 -6.32 -12.47
N ASP A 243 -5.26 -5.47 -11.44
CA ASP A 243 -5.57 -5.90 -10.08
C ASP A 243 -7.09 -6.04 -9.89
N THR A 244 -7.54 -7.23 -9.54
CA THR A 244 -8.97 -7.56 -9.40
C THR A 244 -9.56 -7.21 -8.04
N GLU A 245 -8.74 -6.82 -7.06
CA GLU A 245 -9.19 -6.44 -5.72
C GLU A 245 -9.54 -4.95 -5.62
N VAL A 246 -9.02 -4.13 -6.53
CA VAL A 246 -9.27 -2.68 -6.61
C VAL A 246 -10.73 -2.38 -6.93
N GLY A 247 -11.32 -1.43 -6.21
CA GLY A 247 -12.66 -0.94 -6.48
C GLY A 247 -13.80 -1.87 -6.05
N THR A 248 -13.48 -2.95 -5.33
CA THR A 248 -14.47 -3.99 -4.96
C THR A 248 -15.25 -3.71 -3.67
N GLY A 249 -14.82 -2.71 -2.89
CA GLY A 249 -15.33 -2.48 -1.54
C GLY A 249 -14.91 -3.55 -0.53
N LYS A 250 -13.90 -4.37 -0.85
CA LYS A 250 -13.35 -5.40 0.03
C LYS A 250 -11.89 -5.12 0.37
N ALA A 251 -11.42 -5.75 1.44
CA ALA A 251 -10.04 -5.68 1.90
C ALA A 251 -9.07 -6.15 0.81
N HIS A 252 -8.03 -5.36 0.54
CA HIS A 252 -7.00 -5.68 -0.43
C HIS A 252 -5.80 -6.35 0.23
N SER A 253 -5.36 -7.46 -0.35
CA SER A 253 -4.28 -8.32 0.14
C SER A 253 -2.90 -7.66 0.21
N LYS A 254 -2.58 -6.69 -0.66
CA LYS A 254 -1.27 -6.03 -0.76
C LYS A 254 -1.11 -4.78 0.12
N PHE A 255 -2.20 -4.32 0.75
CA PHE A 255 -2.32 -3.01 1.39
C PHE A 255 -2.92 -3.11 2.79
N GLY A 256 -2.41 -4.03 3.61
CA GLY A 256 -2.78 -4.13 5.03
C GLY A 256 -4.27 -4.39 5.29
N GLY A 257 -4.97 -5.02 4.34
CA GLY A 257 -6.42 -5.22 4.42
C GLY A 257 -7.25 -3.94 4.25
N SER A 258 -6.63 -2.83 3.87
CA SER A 258 -7.34 -1.60 3.51
C SER A 258 -8.15 -1.77 2.23
N LEU A 259 -9.20 -0.98 2.08
CA LEU A 259 -9.92 -0.87 0.80
C LEU A 259 -9.07 -0.05 -0.17
N VAL A 260 -9.00 -0.44 -1.44
CA VAL A 260 -8.19 0.28 -2.43
C VAL A 260 -9.04 0.71 -3.61
N TYR A 261 -8.90 1.97 -3.98
CA TYR A 261 -9.51 2.58 -5.14
C TYR A 261 -8.48 3.34 -5.96
N ILE A 262 -8.80 3.56 -7.22
CA ILE A 262 -8.03 4.41 -8.12
C ILE A 262 -8.93 5.54 -8.62
N THR A 263 -8.36 6.71 -8.84
CA THR A 263 -9.05 7.75 -9.58
C THR A 263 -9.16 7.30 -11.05
N LYS A 264 -10.40 7.19 -11.55
CA LYS A 264 -10.80 6.47 -12.77
C LYS A 264 -9.73 6.39 -13.89
N ASN A 265 -9.45 5.16 -14.33
CA ASN A 265 -8.44 4.80 -15.32
C ASN A 265 -8.46 5.66 -16.60
N GLY A 266 -7.29 6.20 -16.98
CA GLY A 266 -6.99 6.62 -18.35
C GLY A 266 -7.39 8.04 -18.77
N SER A 267 -7.90 8.89 -17.88
CA SER A 267 -8.05 10.32 -18.18
C SER A 267 -7.10 11.16 -17.35
N THR A 268 -6.22 11.92 -18.01
CA THR A 268 -5.33 12.90 -17.35
C THR A 268 -6.09 13.96 -16.55
N SER A 269 -7.41 14.08 -16.76
CA SER A 269 -8.29 14.98 -16.00
C SER A 269 -8.81 14.38 -14.68
N SER A 270 -8.59 13.08 -14.45
CA SER A 270 -9.12 12.31 -13.32
C SER A 270 -8.03 11.84 -12.37
N ARG A 271 -6.95 12.61 -12.20
CA ARG A 271 -5.88 12.34 -11.21
C ARG A 271 -6.14 13.06 -9.90
N LEU A 272 -5.56 12.58 -8.80
CA LEU A 272 -5.61 13.25 -7.48
C LEU A 272 -5.15 14.72 -7.53
N SER A 273 -4.32 15.09 -8.51
CA SER A 273 -3.91 16.48 -8.74
C SER A 273 -3.30 17.09 -7.46
N LEU A 274 -2.47 16.29 -6.78
CA LEU A 274 -1.71 16.77 -5.64
C LEU A 274 -0.63 17.73 -6.14
N THR A 275 -0.18 18.63 -5.27
CA THR A 275 0.93 19.53 -5.60
C THR A 275 2.10 19.25 -4.69
N ASN A 276 3.31 19.36 -5.23
CA ASN A 276 4.51 19.19 -4.43
C ASN A 276 4.68 20.31 -3.40
N SER A 277 4.14 21.50 -3.62
CA SER A 277 4.33 22.63 -2.68
C SER A 277 3.45 22.55 -1.43
N GLY A 278 2.38 21.78 -1.45
CA GLY A 278 1.37 21.77 -0.40
C GLY A 278 -0.05 21.88 -0.92
N LYS A 279 -1.00 21.38 -0.13
CA LYS A 279 -2.42 21.47 -0.41
C LYS A 279 -3.21 21.25 0.89
N VAL A 280 -4.45 21.72 0.90
CA VAL A 280 -5.44 21.31 1.89
C VAL A 280 -6.37 20.31 1.21
N ILE A 281 -6.47 19.12 1.79
CA ILE A 281 -7.42 18.07 1.41
C ILE A 281 -8.54 18.07 2.44
N VAL A 282 -9.79 17.99 1.98
CA VAL A 282 -10.99 18.03 2.80
C VAL A 282 -11.80 16.76 2.57
N LEU A 283 -12.21 16.10 3.64
CA LEU A 283 -13.21 15.04 3.62
C LEU A 283 -14.58 15.67 3.81
N LYS A 284 -15.51 15.36 2.91
CA LYS A 284 -16.90 15.80 3.00
C LYS A 284 -17.84 14.60 2.98
N ALA A 285 -18.92 14.67 3.74
CA ALA A 285 -20.04 13.74 3.63
C ALA A 285 -20.77 13.93 2.28
N ALA A 286 -21.70 13.03 1.99
CA ALA A 286 -22.49 13.09 0.76
C ALA A 286 -23.25 14.42 0.58
N ASP A 287 -23.71 15.01 1.71
CA ASP A 287 -24.39 16.30 1.80
C ASP A 287 -23.45 17.53 1.85
N ASP A 288 -22.16 17.33 1.58
CA ASP A 288 -21.10 18.34 1.61
C ASP A 288 -20.71 18.88 3.00
N THR A 289 -21.23 18.28 4.09
CA THR A 289 -20.75 18.54 5.46
C THR A 289 -19.27 18.17 5.58
N GLU A 290 -18.44 19.06 6.12
CA GLU A 290 -17.02 18.77 6.37
C GLU A 290 -16.87 17.73 7.50
N LEU A 291 -16.19 16.63 7.21
CA LEU A 291 -15.88 15.56 8.15
C LEU A 291 -14.49 15.74 8.77
N GLY A 292 -13.56 16.33 8.02
CA GLY A 292 -12.20 16.55 8.44
C GLY A 292 -11.37 17.16 7.31
N LYS A 293 -10.16 17.60 7.63
CA LYS A 293 -9.22 18.12 6.65
C LYS A 293 -7.78 17.85 7.05
N PHE A 294 -6.90 17.88 6.08
CA PHE A 294 -5.48 17.68 6.23
C PHE A 294 -4.74 18.69 5.39
N GLU A 295 -3.76 19.37 5.98
CA GLU A 295 -2.93 20.37 5.32
C GLU A 295 -1.48 19.90 5.31
N TYR A 296 -0.86 19.95 4.14
CA TYR A 296 0.57 19.72 3.96
C TYR A 296 1.22 20.82 3.13
N GLY A 297 2.55 20.91 3.17
CA GLY A 297 3.33 21.91 2.46
C GLY A 297 4.26 22.75 3.33
N SER A 298 4.13 22.67 4.66
CA SER A 298 4.86 23.54 5.58
C SER A 298 5.25 22.84 6.88
N GLY A 299 6.21 23.40 7.61
CA GLY A 299 6.67 22.88 8.91
C GLY A 299 7.21 21.45 8.81
N ASP A 300 6.84 20.60 9.76
CA ASP A 300 7.18 19.17 9.75
C ASP A 300 6.37 18.37 8.73
N CYS A 301 5.24 18.91 8.27
CA CYS A 301 4.42 18.40 7.17
C CYS A 301 4.87 18.98 5.81
N ALA A 302 6.19 19.06 5.60
CA ALA A 302 6.76 19.80 4.48
C ALA A 302 6.36 19.20 3.12
N GLY A 303 6.12 20.07 2.15
CA GLY A 303 6.02 19.69 0.74
C GLY A 303 7.38 19.52 0.08
N GLY A 304 7.37 19.05 -1.17
CA GLY A 304 8.52 19.03 -2.06
C GLY A 304 9.52 17.95 -1.69
N LYS A 305 9.11 16.98 -0.87
CA LYS A 305 9.90 15.81 -0.50
C LYS A 305 9.48 14.62 -1.35
N SER A 306 10.44 13.78 -1.66
CA SER A 306 10.22 12.52 -2.37
C SER A 306 9.82 11.44 -1.36
N GLU A 307 8.70 11.65 -0.68
CA GLU A 307 8.11 10.79 0.34
C GLU A 307 6.70 11.31 0.67
N SER A 308 5.91 10.52 1.37
CA SER A 308 4.63 10.93 1.90
C SER A 308 4.79 11.75 3.19
N VAL A 309 3.71 12.42 3.55
CA VAL A 309 3.49 12.94 4.89
C VAL A 309 2.46 12.06 5.58
N THR A 310 2.63 11.84 6.88
CA THR A 310 1.77 10.96 7.68
C THR A 310 1.49 11.55 9.07
N LEU A 311 0.39 11.13 9.70
CA LEU A 311 0.15 11.40 11.11
C LEU A 311 1.08 10.54 11.97
N ASN A 312 1.78 11.16 12.92
CA ASN A 312 2.58 10.44 13.91
C ASN A 312 2.19 10.85 15.34
N PRO A 313 1.71 9.92 16.18
CA PRO A 313 1.32 8.54 15.84
C PRO A 313 0.21 8.46 14.79
N ASP A 314 0.12 7.35 14.07
CA ASP A 314 -0.98 7.10 13.12
C ASP A 314 -2.35 7.38 13.76
N MET A 315 -3.29 7.87 12.94
CA MET A 315 -4.69 8.22 13.29
C MET A 315 -4.90 9.38 14.27
N THR A 316 -3.95 9.66 15.17
CA THR A 316 -4.16 10.53 16.34
C THR A 316 -3.16 11.67 16.45
N GLY A 317 -2.04 11.55 15.76
CA GLY A 317 -0.90 12.42 15.89
C GLY A 317 -0.97 13.69 15.06
N THR A 318 0.20 14.30 14.91
CA THR A 318 0.41 15.46 14.06
C THR A 318 1.11 15.07 12.78
N CYS A 319 0.85 15.80 11.70
CA CYS A 319 1.51 15.53 10.43
C CYS A 319 3.03 15.75 10.51
N ILE A 320 3.79 14.76 10.06
CA ILE A 320 5.24 14.83 9.83
C ILE A 320 5.62 14.11 8.52
N LEU A 321 6.86 14.25 8.06
CA LEU A 321 7.38 13.42 6.97
C LEU A 321 7.40 11.94 7.36
N HIS A 322 7.03 11.05 6.44
CA HIS A 322 6.96 9.61 6.70
C HIS A 322 8.29 9.04 7.19
N SER A 323 9.41 9.43 6.58
CA SER A 323 10.74 9.01 7.01
C SER A 323 11.12 9.46 8.42
N LYS A 324 10.46 10.50 8.96
CA LYS A 324 10.63 10.93 10.36
C LYS A 324 9.70 10.18 11.32
N ALA A 325 8.52 9.76 10.84
CA ALA A 325 7.59 8.92 11.60
C ALA A 325 8.10 7.49 11.72
N ASP A 326 8.74 7.00 10.66
CA ASP A 326 9.29 5.66 10.57
C ASP A 326 10.62 5.56 11.33
N THR A 327 10.52 5.37 12.64
CA THR A 327 11.67 5.27 13.55
C THR A 327 12.45 3.96 13.41
N VAL A 328 11.97 3.02 12.59
CA VAL A 328 12.49 1.65 12.49
C VAL A 328 12.85 1.20 11.06
N GLY A 329 12.39 1.91 10.02
CA GLY A 329 12.26 1.30 8.69
C GLY A 329 12.53 2.14 7.45
N GLY A 330 12.98 3.40 7.50
CA GLY A 330 13.44 4.15 6.32
C GLY A 330 12.49 4.21 5.09
N THR A 331 11.23 3.80 5.25
CA THR A 331 10.24 3.78 4.19
C THR A 331 9.76 5.20 3.92
N LEU A 332 9.51 5.50 2.65
CA LEU A 332 9.13 6.83 2.21
C LEU A 332 7.60 6.98 2.11
N PHE A 333 6.85 5.89 2.33
CA PHE A 333 5.40 5.83 2.36
C PHE A 333 4.94 4.43 2.82
N SER A 334 3.70 4.29 3.30
CA SER A 334 3.15 2.99 3.76
C SER A 334 1.66 2.79 3.45
N PRO A 335 1.23 2.92 2.17
CA PRO A 335 -0.19 2.88 1.82
C PRO A 335 -0.86 1.60 2.31
N GLY A 336 -2.01 1.78 2.96
CA GLY A 336 -2.87 0.75 3.50
C GLY A 336 -2.43 0.20 4.85
N THR A 337 -1.33 0.72 5.40
CA THR A 337 -0.76 0.28 6.66
C THR A 337 -0.36 1.48 7.52
N ARG A 338 -0.19 1.23 8.81
CA ARG A 338 0.51 2.14 9.70
C ARG A 338 1.94 2.36 9.21
N VAL A 339 2.59 3.42 9.68
CA VAL A 339 3.98 3.76 9.36
C VAL A 339 4.95 2.57 9.53
N GLY A 340 4.69 1.67 10.48
CA GLY A 340 5.47 0.45 10.72
C GLY A 340 5.03 -0.80 9.94
N GLY A 341 4.19 -0.66 8.92
CA GLY A 341 3.69 -1.77 8.07
C GLY A 341 2.59 -2.64 8.69
N LEU A 342 2.17 -2.35 9.92
CA LEU A 342 1.05 -3.05 10.57
C LEU A 342 -0.30 -2.56 10.03
N GLU A 343 -1.28 -3.46 9.97
CA GLU A 343 -2.66 -3.11 9.66
C GLU A 343 -3.23 -2.11 10.69
N PHE A 344 -4.08 -1.19 10.25
CA PHE A 344 -4.74 -0.23 11.16
C PHE A 344 -5.64 -0.92 12.19
N SER A 345 -6.24 -2.06 11.82
CA SER A 345 -7.12 -2.88 12.66
C SER A 345 -6.38 -3.57 13.82
N LYS A 346 -5.05 -3.65 13.75
CA LYS A 346 -4.21 -4.19 14.81
C LYS A 346 -3.84 -3.05 15.77
N GLU A 347 -4.03 -3.30 17.06
CA GLU A 347 -3.69 -2.33 18.10
C GLU A 347 -2.16 -2.12 18.10
N PRO A 348 -1.68 -0.87 18.06
CA PRO A 348 -0.26 -0.60 18.14
C PRO A 348 0.23 -0.96 19.56
N PRO A 349 1.46 -1.47 19.71
CA PRO A 349 2.00 -1.74 21.04
C PRO A 349 2.03 -0.45 21.86
N LYS A 350 1.47 -0.50 23.07
CA LYS A 350 1.35 0.66 23.96
C LYS A 350 2.74 1.21 24.32
N PRO A 351 3.03 2.51 24.11
CA PRO A 351 4.32 3.08 24.49
C PRO A 351 4.48 3.11 26.01
N GLU A 352 5.61 2.61 26.50
CA GLU A 352 6.02 2.65 27.91
C GLU A 352 6.55 4.06 28.25
N PRO A 353 6.20 4.65 29.41
CA PRO A 353 6.62 6.02 29.74
C PRO A 353 8.13 6.09 29.98
N THR A 354 8.77 7.05 29.32
CA THR A 354 10.22 7.35 29.42
C THR A 354 10.61 7.77 30.84
N PRO A 355 11.62 7.15 31.48
CA PRO A 355 12.10 7.60 32.78
C PRO A 355 12.96 8.89 32.65
N GLU A 356 12.68 9.88 33.49
CA GLU A 356 13.53 11.07 33.67
C GLU A 356 14.91 10.70 34.26
N PRO A 357 15.98 11.47 33.95
CA PRO A 357 17.33 11.10 34.34
C PRO A 357 17.56 11.37 35.84
N SER A 358 17.92 10.33 36.59
CA SER A 358 18.34 10.44 37.98
C SER A 358 19.79 10.91 38.09
N THR A 359 19.99 12.08 38.69
CA THR A 359 21.29 12.63 39.10
C THR A 359 21.91 11.77 40.19
N GLU A 360 23.07 11.15 39.94
CA GLU A 360 23.84 10.48 40.97
C GLU A 360 24.52 11.49 41.91
N THR A 361 24.41 11.29 43.22
CA THR A 361 25.32 11.87 44.21
C THR A 361 25.70 10.78 45.20
N GLN A 362 27.00 10.47 45.21
CA GLN A 362 27.66 9.51 46.09
C GLN A 362 27.52 9.94 47.56
N THR A 363 27.32 8.98 48.46
CA THR A 363 27.33 9.19 49.91
C THR A 363 28.56 8.50 50.53
N GLU A 364 29.45 9.29 51.13
CA GLU A 364 30.37 8.82 52.17
C GLU A 364 29.73 9.01 53.56
N ALA A 365 30.08 8.10 54.47
CA ALA A 365 29.48 7.93 55.79
C ALA A 365 30.02 8.88 56.88
N SER A 366 29.20 9.20 57.89
CA SER A 366 29.58 9.18 59.32
C SER A 366 28.38 9.44 60.26
N GLN A 367 28.50 8.88 61.47
CA GLN A 367 27.55 8.68 62.59
C GLN A 367 26.93 9.94 63.23
N GLY A 368 25.77 9.77 63.88
CA GLY A 368 25.26 10.67 64.93
C GLY A 368 23.81 10.44 65.39
N ASP A 369 23.68 9.84 66.57
CA ASP A 369 22.58 9.79 67.57
C ASP A 369 21.30 10.65 67.44
N GLY A 370 20.14 10.04 67.79
CA GLY A 370 19.10 10.69 68.61
C GLY A 370 17.70 10.90 68.02
N GLY A 371 16.70 10.25 68.62
CA GLY A 371 15.38 10.87 68.88
C GLY A 371 14.21 10.60 67.92
N THR A 372 13.24 9.84 68.42
CA THR A 372 11.88 9.59 67.91
C THR A 372 11.08 10.83 67.51
N GLU A 373 10.42 10.78 66.34
CA GLU A 373 9.05 11.28 66.15
C GLU A 373 8.37 10.56 64.98
N ALA A 374 7.14 10.12 65.21
CA ALA A 374 6.35 9.32 64.28
C ALA A 374 5.82 10.15 63.10
N THR A 375 5.88 9.61 61.89
CA THR A 375 5.19 10.12 60.69
C THR A 375 4.73 8.92 59.84
N PRO A 376 3.62 9.05 59.10
CA PRO A 376 2.71 7.94 58.82
C PRO A 376 3.24 6.98 57.74
N GLU A 377 2.99 5.70 57.97
CA GLU A 377 3.16 4.61 57.02
C GLU A 377 2.23 4.84 55.80
N VAL A 378 2.81 5.31 54.70
CA VAL A 378 2.16 5.30 53.39
C VAL A 378 2.17 3.86 52.91
N ALA A 379 0.97 3.31 52.70
CA ALA A 379 0.76 1.97 52.18
C ALA A 379 1.55 1.74 50.88
N PRO A 380 2.11 0.53 50.66
CA PRO A 380 2.82 0.23 49.44
C PRO A 380 1.88 0.39 48.23
N GLU A 381 2.29 1.21 47.27
CA GLU A 381 1.64 1.30 45.96
C GLU A 381 1.66 -0.08 45.27
N PRO A 382 0.63 -0.40 44.48
CA PRO A 382 0.46 -1.73 43.91
C PRO A 382 1.61 -2.03 42.95
N VAL A 383 2.33 -3.12 43.20
CA VAL A 383 3.21 -3.74 42.22
C VAL A 383 2.32 -4.22 41.06
N VAL A 384 2.29 -3.45 39.98
CA VAL A 384 1.67 -3.88 38.73
C VAL A 384 2.67 -4.81 38.05
N GLU A 385 2.43 -6.12 38.12
CA GLU A 385 3.19 -7.11 37.35
C GLU A 385 3.04 -6.81 35.84
N GLN A 386 4.15 -6.51 35.17
CA GLN A 386 4.22 -6.40 33.71
C GLN A 386 3.84 -7.75 33.06
N PRO A 387 2.96 -7.79 32.05
CA PRO A 387 2.76 -9.01 31.28
C PRO A 387 3.99 -9.25 30.39
N THR A 388 4.66 -10.37 30.65
CA THR A 388 5.92 -10.80 30.04
C THR A 388 5.77 -11.23 28.59
N GLY A 389 6.25 -10.42 27.64
CA GLY A 389 6.91 -10.94 26.44
C GLY A 389 8.38 -11.23 26.80
N ASN A 390 8.95 -12.35 26.34
CA ASN A 390 10.32 -12.69 26.73
C ASN A 390 11.32 -11.87 25.91
N ALA A 391 11.76 -10.73 26.44
CA ALA A 391 12.90 -10.00 25.90
C ALA A 391 14.15 -10.91 25.91
N PRO A 392 14.93 -10.96 24.83
CA PRO A 392 16.15 -11.75 24.77
C PRO A 392 17.17 -11.30 25.81
N ALA A 393 17.68 -12.24 26.60
CA ALA A 393 18.86 -12.06 27.40
C ALA A 393 20.11 -12.54 26.64
N ALA A 394 21.29 -12.19 27.15
CA ALA A 394 22.54 -12.73 26.62
C ALA A 394 22.53 -14.27 26.71
N GLY A 395 22.79 -14.93 25.57
CA GLY A 395 22.75 -16.39 25.44
C GLY A 395 21.41 -16.98 24.98
N ASP A 396 20.34 -16.18 24.84
CA ASP A 396 19.08 -16.65 24.25
C ASP A 396 19.13 -16.74 22.71
N LEU A 397 20.01 -15.94 22.09
CA LEU A 397 20.24 -15.89 20.65
C LEU A 397 21.66 -16.36 20.34
N VAL A 398 21.80 -17.10 19.24
CA VAL A 398 23.08 -17.51 18.68
C VAL A 398 23.16 -17.07 17.23
N ILE A 399 24.23 -16.38 16.85
CA ILE A 399 24.59 -16.19 15.44
C ILE A 399 25.23 -17.50 15.00
N ASN A 400 24.56 -18.24 14.13
CA ASN A 400 24.94 -19.60 13.77
C ASN A 400 25.82 -19.64 12.52
N GLU A 401 25.43 -18.89 11.49
CA GLU A 401 26.08 -18.89 10.19
C GLU A 401 26.29 -17.46 9.66
N VAL A 402 27.45 -17.21 9.04
CA VAL A 402 27.81 -15.92 8.43
C VAL A 402 28.40 -16.18 7.05
N HIS A 403 27.85 -15.57 6.02
CA HIS A 403 28.33 -15.66 4.65
C HIS A 403 28.85 -14.32 4.15
N ALA A 404 30.18 -14.14 4.17
CA ALA A 404 30.86 -12.91 3.80
C ALA A 404 31.50 -12.94 2.40
N ASP A 405 31.48 -14.09 1.74
CA ASP A 405 32.16 -14.28 0.45
C ASP A 405 31.36 -15.28 -0.41
N PRO A 406 30.29 -14.83 -1.08
CA PRO A 406 29.52 -15.68 -1.98
C PRO A 406 30.33 -16.23 -3.15
N ASP A 407 30.24 -17.55 -3.35
CA ASP A 407 30.95 -18.24 -4.44
C ASP A 407 30.63 -17.63 -5.82
N THR A 408 31.63 -17.63 -6.68
CA THR A 408 31.49 -17.03 -8.00
C THR A 408 30.50 -17.75 -8.93
N THR A 409 30.16 -19.01 -8.66
CA THR A 409 29.27 -19.80 -9.52
C THR A 409 28.01 -20.24 -8.79
N ASN A 410 28.15 -20.68 -7.54
CA ASN A 410 27.11 -21.28 -6.71
C ASN A 410 26.73 -20.39 -5.53
N GLY A 411 27.07 -19.10 -5.57
CA GLY A 411 26.89 -18.15 -4.48
C GLY A 411 25.50 -17.53 -4.35
N ASP A 412 24.50 -17.95 -5.13
CA ASP A 412 23.12 -17.46 -5.03
C ASP A 412 22.45 -18.03 -3.76
N ALA A 413 22.80 -17.43 -2.62
CA ALA A 413 22.37 -17.87 -1.30
C ALA A 413 20.93 -17.43 -1.01
N ASN A 414 20.51 -16.28 -1.53
CA ASN A 414 19.17 -15.76 -1.36
C ASN A 414 18.15 -16.40 -2.34
N LYS A 415 18.61 -17.21 -3.31
CA LYS A 415 17.76 -17.92 -4.27
C LYS A 415 16.86 -17.00 -5.09
N ASP A 416 17.31 -15.78 -5.35
CA ASP A 416 16.62 -14.83 -6.22
C ASP A 416 16.86 -15.12 -7.72
N GLY A 417 17.74 -16.09 -8.01
CA GLY A 417 18.09 -16.52 -9.36
C GLY A 417 19.28 -15.75 -9.96
N THR A 418 19.85 -14.80 -9.22
CA THR A 418 20.98 -13.97 -9.62
C THR A 418 22.05 -13.98 -8.54
N ARG A 419 23.15 -14.67 -8.81
CA ARG A 419 24.35 -14.56 -7.97
C ARG A 419 24.89 -13.13 -8.00
N GLU A 420 24.88 -12.45 -6.86
CA GLU A 420 25.41 -11.11 -6.65
C GLU A 420 26.13 -11.03 -5.30
N THR A 421 27.41 -10.62 -5.35
CA THR A 421 28.33 -10.73 -4.21
C THR A 421 27.87 -10.04 -2.94
N TYR A 422 27.11 -8.95 -3.01
CA TYR A 422 26.63 -8.23 -1.83
C TYR A 422 25.24 -8.66 -1.39
N ASN A 423 24.34 -9.00 -2.31
CA ASN A 423 22.97 -9.42 -2.02
C ASN A 423 22.92 -10.80 -1.38
N ASP A 424 23.84 -11.68 -1.78
CA ASP A 424 23.97 -13.06 -1.29
C ASP A 424 24.74 -13.19 0.02
N GLU A 425 25.33 -12.10 0.52
CA GLU A 425 25.84 -12.09 1.89
C GLU A 425 24.68 -12.27 2.87
N PHE A 426 24.89 -13.06 3.93
CA PHE A 426 23.89 -13.19 4.97
C PHE A 426 24.46 -13.42 6.36
N ILE A 427 23.61 -13.18 7.36
CA ILE A 427 23.82 -13.51 8.76
C ILE A 427 22.59 -14.28 9.25
N GLU A 428 22.81 -15.44 9.86
CA GLU A 428 21.76 -16.28 10.45
C GLU A 428 21.81 -16.25 11.98
N ILE A 429 20.67 -16.02 12.60
CA ILE A 429 20.50 -15.99 14.05
C ILE A 429 19.41 -16.97 14.46
N VAL A 430 19.65 -17.74 15.51
CA VAL A 430 18.71 -18.76 16.02
C VAL A 430 18.37 -18.49 17.47
N ASN A 431 17.09 -18.59 17.81
CA ASN A 431 16.62 -18.61 19.19
C ASN A 431 16.90 -19.98 19.81
N VAL A 432 17.87 -20.04 20.73
CA VAL A 432 18.24 -21.27 21.44
C VAL A 432 17.54 -21.43 22.78
N SER A 433 16.79 -20.41 23.22
CA SER A 433 15.98 -20.44 24.43
C SER A 433 14.76 -21.37 24.26
N SER A 434 14.08 -21.65 25.37
CA SER A 434 12.83 -22.43 25.39
C SER A 434 11.58 -21.58 25.14
N LYS A 435 11.73 -20.27 24.87
CA LYS A 435 10.62 -19.32 24.83
C LYS A 435 10.58 -18.59 23.50
N THR A 436 9.39 -18.18 23.07
CA THR A 436 9.28 -17.21 21.98
C THR A 436 9.86 -15.88 22.44
N LEU A 437 10.82 -15.38 21.69
CA LEU A 437 11.54 -14.15 21.95
C LEU A 437 10.96 -13.00 21.14
N GLN A 438 10.84 -11.83 21.77
CA GLN A 438 10.44 -10.59 21.12
C GLN A 438 11.69 -9.83 20.70
N LEU A 439 11.96 -9.68 19.41
CA LEU A 439 13.18 -9.02 18.93
C LEU A 439 13.03 -7.51 18.75
N ALA A 440 11.89 -6.93 19.18
CA ALA A 440 11.66 -5.49 19.13
C ALA A 440 12.77 -4.73 19.89
N GLY A 441 13.36 -3.75 19.20
CA GLY A 441 14.46 -2.94 19.73
C GLY A 441 15.81 -3.67 19.78
N LEU A 442 15.93 -4.86 19.17
CA LEU A 442 17.23 -5.45 18.86
C LEU A 442 17.72 -4.92 17.51
N GLU A 443 19.03 -4.72 17.44
CA GLU A 443 19.74 -4.22 16.28
C GLU A 443 20.90 -5.15 15.94
N LEU A 444 21.09 -5.44 14.66
CA LEU A 444 22.23 -6.20 14.13
C LEU A 444 23.31 -5.24 13.66
N TYR A 445 24.55 -5.50 14.07
CA TYR A 445 25.72 -4.69 13.73
C TYR A 445 26.78 -5.54 13.02
N SER A 446 27.51 -4.90 12.10
CA SER A 446 28.85 -5.33 11.68
C SER A 446 29.85 -4.28 12.15
N LYS A 447 30.75 -4.69 13.04
CA LYS A 447 31.63 -3.80 13.80
C LYS A 447 30.80 -2.72 14.53
N THR A 448 30.81 -1.50 14.02
CA THR A 448 30.07 -0.35 14.57
C THR A 448 28.92 0.11 13.67
N SER A 449 28.77 -0.49 12.49
CA SER A 449 27.72 -0.11 11.54
C SER A 449 26.48 -0.95 11.78
N LYS A 450 25.33 -0.28 11.96
CA LYS A 450 24.04 -0.96 12.04
C LYS A 450 23.67 -1.51 10.66
N ILE A 451 23.35 -2.80 10.60
CA ILE A 451 22.91 -3.52 9.39
C ILE A 451 21.39 -3.64 9.36
N HIS A 452 20.78 -4.04 10.48
CA HIS A 452 19.36 -4.40 10.49
C HIS A 452 18.71 -4.05 11.83
N ASP A 453 17.42 -3.73 11.76
CA ASP A 453 16.51 -3.58 12.90
C ASP A 453 15.50 -4.72 12.79
N PHE A 454 15.37 -5.55 13.83
CA PHE A 454 14.52 -6.75 13.76
C PHE A 454 13.02 -6.44 13.85
N GLY A 455 12.63 -5.20 14.16
CA GLY A 455 11.25 -4.78 14.32
C GLY A 455 10.48 -5.67 15.31
N ALA A 456 9.17 -5.81 15.11
CA ALA A 456 8.30 -6.58 16.00
C ALA A 456 8.40 -8.11 15.83
N LEU A 457 9.51 -8.63 15.30
CA LEU A 457 9.67 -10.05 15.04
C LEU A 457 9.56 -10.88 16.32
N GLN A 458 8.66 -11.87 16.30
CA GLN A 458 8.55 -12.91 17.32
C GLN A 458 9.27 -14.15 16.85
N LEU A 459 10.43 -14.44 17.45
CA LEU A 459 11.23 -15.59 17.08
C LEU A 459 10.88 -16.77 18.02
N PRO A 460 10.16 -17.81 17.54
CA PRO A 460 9.79 -18.96 18.37
C PRO A 460 11.05 -19.75 18.83
N PRO A 461 10.94 -20.63 19.83
CA PRO A 461 12.03 -21.55 20.19
C PRO A 461 12.51 -22.31 18.95
N LYS A 462 13.82 -22.36 18.72
CA LYS A 462 14.44 -22.93 17.51
C LYS A 462 14.05 -22.24 16.20
N GLY A 463 13.36 -21.12 16.25
CA GLY A 463 13.17 -20.24 15.10
C GLY A 463 14.50 -19.63 14.69
N ALA A 464 14.74 -19.58 13.38
CA ALA A 464 15.87 -18.89 12.78
C ALA A 464 15.40 -17.62 12.06
N VAL A 465 16.24 -16.60 12.04
CA VAL A 465 16.10 -15.41 11.21
C VAL A 465 17.36 -15.24 10.36
N VAL A 466 17.18 -15.04 9.06
CA VAL A 466 18.26 -14.85 8.08
C VAL A 466 18.15 -13.44 7.50
N ILE A 467 19.25 -12.69 7.58
CA ILE A 467 19.34 -11.33 7.04
C ILE A 467 20.26 -11.35 5.83
N PHE A 468 19.69 -11.23 4.63
CA PHE A 468 20.42 -11.11 3.36
C PHE A 468 20.83 -9.66 3.07
N GLY A 469 21.86 -9.48 2.25
CA GLY A 469 22.28 -8.16 1.77
C GLY A 469 21.27 -7.48 0.85
N GLY A 470 20.47 -8.24 0.11
CA GLY A 470 19.51 -7.70 -0.85
C GLY A 470 18.89 -8.76 -1.75
N GLY A 471 18.50 -8.36 -2.97
CA GLY A 471 18.08 -9.27 -4.04
C GLY A 471 16.66 -9.88 -3.92
N MET A 472 16.09 -9.86 -2.73
CA MET A 472 14.77 -10.47 -2.44
C MET A 472 13.56 -9.56 -2.71
N SER A 473 13.66 -8.54 -3.56
CA SER A 473 12.56 -7.56 -3.77
C SER A 473 11.32 -8.14 -4.43
N THR A 474 11.47 -9.25 -5.16
CA THR A 474 10.36 -9.98 -5.81
C THR A 474 9.85 -11.15 -4.99
N ASP A 475 10.52 -11.50 -3.87
CA ASP A 475 10.09 -12.59 -3.02
C ASP A 475 8.96 -12.11 -2.09
N THR A 476 7.82 -12.81 -2.15
CA THR A 476 6.60 -12.43 -1.43
C THR A 476 6.59 -12.85 0.03
N GLU A 477 7.53 -13.69 0.48
CA GLU A 477 7.62 -14.18 1.86
C GLU A 477 8.71 -13.45 2.65
N ALA A 478 9.74 -12.91 1.99
CA ALA A 478 10.76 -12.08 2.60
C ALA A 478 10.19 -10.76 3.17
N ASN A 479 10.77 -10.29 4.28
CA ASN A 479 10.41 -9.05 4.99
C ASN A 479 8.96 -9.00 5.52
N THR A 480 8.24 -10.12 5.56
CA THR A 480 6.82 -10.14 5.96
C THR A 480 6.60 -10.36 7.46
N GLY A 481 7.64 -10.72 8.22
CA GLY A 481 7.49 -11.21 9.59
C GLY A 481 6.85 -12.59 9.69
N ASN A 482 6.80 -13.35 8.59
CA ASN A 482 6.37 -14.73 8.56
C ASN A 482 7.52 -15.67 8.17
N ALA A 483 7.33 -16.96 8.45
CA ALA A 483 8.26 -18.01 8.06
C ALA A 483 8.31 -18.17 6.53
N HIS A 484 9.52 -18.28 5.99
CA HIS A 484 9.78 -18.43 4.56
C HIS A 484 9.93 -19.91 4.17
N SER A 485 9.14 -20.35 3.20
CA SER A 485 9.06 -21.71 2.69
C SER A 485 10.36 -22.24 2.05
N LYS A 486 11.18 -21.37 1.45
CA LYS A 486 12.44 -21.74 0.77
C LYS A 486 13.65 -21.88 1.69
N PHE A 487 13.51 -21.44 2.94
CA PHE A 487 14.60 -21.32 3.92
C PHE A 487 14.26 -22.03 5.23
N GLY A 488 13.83 -23.29 5.16
CA GLY A 488 13.57 -24.10 6.35
C GLY A 488 12.42 -23.63 7.25
N GLY A 489 11.66 -22.60 6.85
CA GLY A 489 10.71 -21.92 7.73
C GLY A 489 11.36 -20.85 8.63
N ALA A 490 12.58 -20.43 8.33
CA ALA A 490 13.20 -19.26 8.93
C ALA A 490 12.46 -17.98 8.52
N PHE A 491 12.54 -16.96 9.36
CA PHE A 491 12.14 -15.61 8.99
C PHE A 491 13.24 -15.01 8.13
N VAL A 492 12.90 -14.44 6.99
CA VAL A 492 13.90 -13.95 6.04
C VAL A 492 13.68 -12.47 5.80
N TYR A 493 14.76 -11.70 5.89
CA TYR A 493 14.76 -10.27 5.66
C TYR A 493 15.91 -9.87 4.77
N THR A 494 15.76 -8.74 4.11
CA THR A 494 16.88 -7.96 3.59
C THR A 494 17.33 -6.97 4.65
N ALA A 495 18.63 -6.70 4.73
CA ALA A 495 19.19 -5.72 5.67
C ALA A 495 18.47 -4.36 5.54
N SER A 496 18.03 -3.78 6.66
CA SER A 496 17.26 -2.52 6.63
C SER A 496 18.16 -1.32 6.30
N SER A 497 19.48 -1.45 6.44
CA SER A 497 20.48 -0.54 5.90
C SER A 497 20.59 -0.58 4.35
N GLY A 498 19.93 -1.54 3.70
CA GLY A 498 20.04 -1.81 2.27
C GLY A 498 21.25 -2.65 1.84
N LYS A 499 22.08 -3.11 2.79
CA LYS A 499 23.21 -4.03 2.56
C LYS A 499 23.77 -4.61 3.85
N VAL A 500 24.31 -5.83 3.81
CA VAL A 500 25.12 -6.37 4.92
C VAL A 500 26.57 -5.84 4.80
N SER A 501 27.20 -6.01 3.62
CA SER A 501 28.57 -5.56 3.32
C SER A 501 29.61 -6.08 4.33
N LEU A 502 29.75 -7.40 4.39
CA LEU A 502 30.74 -8.05 5.25
C LEU A 502 32.14 -7.91 4.64
N ALA A 503 33.16 -8.01 5.48
CA ALA A 503 34.53 -8.06 5.01
C ALA A 503 35.00 -9.51 4.96
N ASN A 504 35.42 -10.00 3.79
CA ASN A 504 35.82 -11.39 3.55
C ASN A 504 37.04 -11.78 4.41
N SER A 505 37.88 -10.80 4.79
CA SER A 505 39.12 -11.04 5.55
C SER A 505 38.90 -11.27 7.04
N SER A 506 38.02 -10.49 7.67
CA SER A 506 37.61 -10.66 9.07
C SER A 506 36.54 -9.65 9.47
N GLY A 507 35.72 -10.04 10.44
CA GLY A 507 34.68 -9.19 10.97
C GLY A 507 34.15 -9.69 12.31
N THR A 508 33.37 -8.82 12.95
CA THR A 508 32.53 -9.18 14.08
C THR A 508 31.14 -8.70 13.76
N VAL A 509 30.17 -9.61 13.85
CA VAL A 509 28.75 -9.29 13.83
C VAL A 509 28.19 -9.45 15.23
N SER A 510 27.31 -8.54 15.65
CA SER A 510 26.68 -8.65 16.96
C SER A 510 25.25 -8.15 16.99
N VAL A 511 24.44 -8.78 17.84
CA VAL A 511 23.06 -8.39 18.13
C VAL A 511 23.09 -7.61 19.44
N LYS A 512 22.53 -6.40 19.43
CA LYS A 512 22.47 -5.51 20.59
C LYS A 512 21.03 -5.13 20.90
N ASN A 513 20.72 -4.90 22.17
CA ASN A 513 19.46 -4.27 22.54
C ASN A 513 19.55 -2.73 22.44
N ALA A 514 18.42 -2.04 22.64
CA ALA A 514 18.33 -0.59 22.63
C ALA A 514 19.25 0.14 23.62
N ALA A 515 19.69 -0.53 24.70
CA ALA A 515 20.68 0.02 25.65
C ALA A 515 22.13 -0.16 25.17
N GLY A 516 22.35 -0.72 23.98
CA GLY A 516 23.66 -1.03 23.42
C GLY A 516 24.33 -2.27 24.02
N THR A 517 23.63 -3.05 24.84
CA THR A 517 24.15 -4.28 25.43
C THR A 517 24.20 -5.37 24.36
N GLU A 518 25.36 -6.00 24.22
CA GLU A 518 25.56 -7.13 23.31
C GLU A 518 24.92 -8.40 23.87
N LEU A 519 24.03 -9.01 23.10
CA LEU A 519 23.28 -10.22 23.45
C LEU A 519 23.83 -11.48 22.76
N ALA A 520 24.35 -11.31 21.55
CA ALA A 520 25.03 -12.34 20.77
C ALA A 520 26.13 -11.71 19.91
N SER A 521 27.18 -12.46 19.65
CA SER A 521 28.36 -11.99 18.91
C SER A 521 29.02 -13.14 18.16
N PHE A 522 29.54 -12.86 16.98
CA PHE A 522 30.25 -13.83 16.17
C PHE A 522 31.42 -13.15 15.46
N THR A 523 32.63 -13.66 15.68
CA THR A 523 33.86 -13.16 15.07
C THR A 523 34.41 -14.19 14.10
N TYR A 524 34.80 -13.73 12.92
CA TYR A 524 35.30 -14.56 11.83
C TYR A 524 36.52 -13.94 11.14
N GLY A 525 37.17 -14.74 10.28
CA GLY A 525 38.30 -14.34 9.43
C GLY A 525 39.65 -14.99 9.76
N THR A 526 39.71 -15.94 10.69
CA THR A 526 41.00 -16.58 11.06
C THR A 526 40.87 -18.10 11.20
N GLY A 527 41.95 -18.81 10.83
CA GLY A 527 42.04 -20.26 11.00
C GLY A 527 40.91 -21.04 10.31
N ALA A 528 40.25 -21.92 11.07
CA ALA A 528 39.11 -22.69 10.58
C ALA A 528 37.87 -21.82 10.30
N CYS A 529 37.80 -20.62 10.87
CA CYS A 529 36.71 -19.65 10.71
C CYS A 529 37.04 -18.60 9.64
N ASN A 530 37.75 -18.97 8.57
CA ASN A 530 38.01 -18.06 7.45
C ASN A 530 36.76 -17.93 6.57
N ALA A 531 36.26 -16.71 6.37
CA ALA A 531 35.07 -16.43 5.58
C ALA A 531 35.36 -15.77 4.22
N GLY A 532 36.60 -15.88 3.71
CA GLY A 532 37.02 -15.38 2.41
C GLY A 532 37.47 -16.49 1.46
N ASP A 533 36.79 -17.63 1.52
CA ASP A 533 37.09 -18.83 0.71
C ASP A 533 35.80 -19.32 0.00
N ASP A 534 35.05 -18.39 -0.62
CA ASP A 534 33.87 -18.63 -1.47
C ASP A 534 32.76 -19.46 -0.79
N GLN A 535 32.55 -19.28 0.52
CA GLN A 535 31.56 -20.03 1.31
C GLN A 535 31.22 -19.33 2.63
N SER A 536 30.18 -19.80 3.31
CA SER A 536 29.88 -19.34 4.67
C SER A 536 30.76 -20.02 5.71
N VAL A 537 30.77 -19.42 6.90
CA VAL A 537 31.28 -20.04 8.11
C VAL A 537 30.11 -20.32 9.05
N THR A 538 30.14 -21.46 9.73
CA THR A 538 29.08 -21.90 10.66
C THR A 538 29.67 -22.44 11.96
N LEU A 539 28.86 -22.56 13.00
CA LEU A 539 29.24 -23.28 14.22
C LEU A 539 29.18 -24.80 14.00
N ASP A 540 30.23 -25.53 14.37
CA ASP A 540 30.23 -27.00 14.40
C ASP A 540 30.65 -27.52 15.78
N PRO A 541 29.77 -28.26 16.49
CA PRO A 541 28.37 -28.52 16.18
C PRO A 541 27.51 -27.24 16.12
N GLU A 542 26.46 -27.25 15.31
CA GLU A 542 25.50 -26.13 15.17
C GLU A 542 25.04 -25.60 16.54
N LEU A 543 24.89 -24.29 16.66
CA LEU A 543 24.43 -23.54 17.84
C LEU A 543 25.36 -23.53 19.08
N THR A 544 26.31 -24.46 19.20
CA THR A 544 27.06 -24.66 20.46
C THR A 544 28.56 -24.80 20.27
N GLY A 545 28.99 -25.10 19.06
CA GLY A 545 30.36 -25.44 18.73
C GLY A 545 31.23 -24.24 18.44
N THR A 546 32.28 -24.51 17.68
CA THR A 546 33.24 -23.49 17.24
C THR A 546 33.04 -23.18 15.77
N CYS A 547 33.31 -21.95 15.38
CA CYS A 547 33.23 -21.55 13.99
C CYS A 547 34.22 -22.34 13.10
N VAL A 548 33.69 -22.89 12.02
CA VAL A 548 34.42 -23.57 10.94
C VAL A 548 33.86 -23.15 9.59
N LYS A 549 34.53 -23.49 8.49
CA LYS A 549 33.96 -23.35 7.15
C LYS A 549 32.82 -24.32 6.94
N HIS A 550 31.71 -23.86 6.37
CA HIS A 550 30.50 -24.66 6.19
C HIS A 550 30.75 -25.97 5.45
N SER A 551 31.47 -25.94 4.32
CA SER A 551 31.73 -27.15 3.52
C SER A 551 32.62 -28.20 4.21
N THR A 552 33.32 -27.82 5.30
CA THR A 552 34.18 -28.74 6.05
C THR A 552 33.42 -29.57 7.07
N VAL A 553 32.18 -29.17 7.39
CA VAL A 553 31.29 -29.97 8.23
C VAL A 553 30.83 -31.17 7.42
N THR A 554 31.06 -32.39 7.93
CA THR A 554 30.76 -33.62 7.18
C THR A 554 29.29 -33.70 6.75
N ALA A 555 28.39 -33.21 7.61
CA ALA A 555 26.95 -33.19 7.36
C ALA A 555 26.53 -32.21 6.24
N ALA A 556 27.35 -31.21 5.92
CA ALA A 556 27.09 -30.28 4.82
C ALA A 556 27.14 -30.96 3.44
N ASN A 557 27.76 -32.14 3.32
CA ASN A 557 27.86 -32.89 2.07
C ASN A 557 28.38 -32.04 0.89
N GLY A 558 29.32 -31.13 1.17
CA GLY A 558 29.91 -30.23 0.19
C GLY A 558 29.11 -28.95 -0.11
N ALA A 559 27.97 -28.71 0.55
CA ALA A 559 27.27 -27.42 0.47
C ALA A 559 28.14 -26.28 0.99
N LEU A 560 28.06 -25.12 0.34
CA LEU A 560 28.85 -23.93 0.65
C LEU A 560 28.19 -23.04 1.72
N PHE A 561 26.90 -23.20 1.94
CA PHE A 561 26.09 -22.45 2.91
C PHE A 561 24.73 -23.14 3.10
N SER A 562 23.99 -22.82 4.17
CA SER A 562 22.68 -23.40 4.45
C SER A 562 21.66 -22.42 5.09
N PRO A 563 21.40 -21.23 4.52
CA PRO A 563 20.56 -20.22 5.17
C PRO A 563 19.17 -20.78 5.52
N GLY A 564 18.79 -20.57 6.78
CA GLY A 564 17.51 -20.95 7.37
C GLY A 564 17.42 -22.42 7.79
N THR A 565 18.51 -23.18 7.67
CA THR A 565 18.58 -24.61 7.99
C THR A 565 19.88 -24.95 8.68
N LYS A 566 19.93 -26.09 9.35
CA LYS A 566 21.20 -26.69 9.75
C LYS A 566 22.02 -27.04 8.51
N VAL A 567 23.32 -27.24 8.71
CA VAL A 567 24.27 -27.72 7.68
C VAL A 567 23.78 -28.92 6.86
N ASP A 568 22.98 -29.82 7.42
CA ASP A 568 22.43 -31.00 6.74
C ASP A 568 21.12 -30.74 5.97
N GLY A 569 20.66 -29.49 5.94
CA GLY A 569 19.42 -29.04 5.33
C GLY A 569 18.17 -29.26 6.18
N THR A 570 18.30 -29.82 7.40
CA THR A 570 17.15 -29.97 8.30
C THR A 570 16.83 -28.67 9.04
N LYS A 571 15.60 -28.55 9.56
CA LYS A 571 15.19 -27.39 10.36
C LYS A 571 15.93 -27.38 11.72
N PHE A 572 16.08 -26.19 12.31
CA PHE A 572 16.69 -26.01 13.62
C PHE A 572 15.96 -26.71 14.77
#